data_AF-A0A9E5RAA0-F1
#
_entry.id   AF-A0A9E5RAA0-F1
#
_cell.length_a   1.000
_cell.length_b   1.000
_cell.length_c   1.000
_cell.angle_alpha   90.00
_cell.angle_beta   90.00
_cell.angle_gamma   90.00
#
_symmetry.space_group_name_H-M   'P 1'
#
loop_
_entity.id
_entity.type
_entity.pdbx_description
1 polymer ?
#
loop_
_entity_poly.entity_id
_entity_poly.type
_entity_poly.pdbx_seq_one_letter_code
_entity_poly.pdbx_strand_id
1 'polypeptide(L)'
;MAFKIGWGRAPLGRRWRFADGRTGADLWNLYPRLYTDAYYRFATERRPEALTFSRAGFAGSQTAPAHWAGDENSTWEAFRHSILAGLSAGISGILFWGWDLGGFSGPLPSAELYLRATAMAAFCPIMQYHSEYQQYREPALYRTPWNVQALTGDHRVIPFFRHFVNLRHNLMPYLWREAQFSAQSGQPMLRTLFRPQVAPYQYFLGRDLLVCPVVEPGRETWPCALPPGEWADLWTGTRYSGDQVVTLAAPLDRIPVFVRAGAQIPVAMRQEWGEAVPLSATPTRVLTF
;
A
#
# COMPACT_ATOMS: atom_id res chain seq x y z
N MET A 1 -18.61 -5.53 10.14
CA MET A 1 -18.72 -6.76 9.30
C MET A 1 -17.85 -6.54 8.07
N ALA A 2 -17.10 -7.53 7.58
CA ALA A 2 -16.22 -7.33 6.42
C ALA A 2 -16.16 -8.57 5.53
N PHE A 3 -15.92 -8.36 4.22
CA PHE A 3 -15.81 -9.43 3.23
C PHE A 3 -14.54 -9.25 2.38
N LYS A 4 -13.71 -10.31 2.28
CA LYS A 4 -12.67 -10.39 1.25
C LYS A 4 -13.27 -11.05 0.01
N ILE A 5 -13.41 -10.28 -1.05
CA ILE A 5 -14.06 -10.69 -2.30
C ILE A 5 -12.98 -11.18 -3.26
N GLY A 6 -12.66 -12.47 -3.13
CA GLY A 6 -11.56 -13.17 -3.79
C GLY A 6 -11.68 -13.31 -5.30
N TRP A 7 -12.89 -13.35 -5.85
CA TRP A 7 -13.16 -13.66 -7.26
C TRP A 7 -13.92 -12.51 -7.93
N GLY A 8 -14.04 -12.55 -9.26
CA GLY A 8 -14.80 -11.55 -10.00
C GLY A 8 -14.70 -11.64 -11.52
N ARG A 9 -13.62 -12.24 -12.04
CA ARG A 9 -13.52 -12.63 -13.46
C ARG A 9 -14.19 -13.98 -13.66
N ALA A 10 -15.52 -14.00 -13.68
CA ALA A 10 -16.28 -15.21 -13.98
C ALA A 10 -16.19 -15.54 -15.49
N PRO A 11 -16.12 -16.81 -15.90
CA PRO A 11 -16.17 -17.19 -17.30
C PRO A 11 -17.59 -16.98 -17.82
N LEU A 12 -17.90 -15.76 -18.27
CA LEU A 12 -19.20 -15.42 -18.83
C LEU A 12 -19.22 -15.77 -20.33
N GLY A 13 -20.04 -16.74 -20.71
CA GLY A 13 -20.26 -17.04 -22.13
C GLY A 13 -20.83 -15.82 -22.85
N ARG A 14 -20.25 -15.44 -24.00
CA ARG A 14 -20.57 -14.20 -24.72
C ARG A 14 -22.07 -14.00 -24.99
N ARG A 15 -22.80 -15.09 -25.26
CA ARG A 15 -24.24 -15.08 -25.58
C ARG A 15 -25.15 -15.40 -24.39
N TRP A 16 -24.59 -15.65 -23.21
CA TRP A 16 -25.40 -15.87 -22.01
C TRP A 16 -26.22 -14.62 -21.72
N ARG A 17 -27.46 -14.80 -21.28
CA ARG A 17 -28.35 -13.71 -20.90
C ARG A 17 -28.52 -13.68 -19.39
N PHE A 18 -28.50 -12.48 -18.84
CA PHE A 18 -28.68 -12.23 -17.41
C PHE A 18 -30.06 -11.67 -17.15
N ALA A 19 -30.46 -11.66 -15.86
CA ALA A 19 -31.82 -11.28 -15.44
C ALA A 19 -32.21 -9.84 -15.83
N ASP A 20 -31.24 -8.96 -16.06
CA ASP A 20 -31.43 -7.57 -16.51
C ASP A 20 -31.46 -7.42 -18.04
N GLY A 21 -31.47 -8.53 -18.78
CA GLY A 21 -31.51 -8.56 -20.24
C GLY A 21 -30.16 -8.41 -20.94
N ARG A 22 -29.10 -8.03 -20.22
CA ARG A 22 -27.75 -7.88 -20.78
C ARG A 22 -27.12 -9.23 -21.11
N THR A 23 -26.17 -9.21 -22.03
CA THR A 23 -25.41 -10.39 -22.42
C THR A 23 -24.12 -10.55 -21.61
N GLY A 24 -23.50 -11.73 -21.66
CA GLY A 24 -22.17 -11.94 -21.11
C GLY A 24 -21.11 -11.03 -21.71
N ALA A 25 -21.28 -10.60 -22.98
CA ALA A 25 -20.40 -9.61 -23.60
C ALA A 25 -20.50 -8.24 -22.90
N ASP A 26 -21.72 -7.80 -22.59
CA ASP A 26 -21.97 -6.51 -21.94
C ASP A 26 -21.47 -6.51 -20.49
N LEU A 27 -21.59 -7.66 -19.81
CA LEU A 27 -21.26 -7.80 -18.39
C LEU A 27 -19.83 -8.24 -18.12
N TRP A 28 -19.04 -8.65 -19.12
CA TRP A 28 -17.71 -9.22 -18.92
C TRP A 28 -16.84 -8.39 -17.96
N ASN A 29 -16.74 -7.09 -18.22
CA ASN A 29 -15.97 -6.17 -17.38
C ASN A 29 -16.77 -5.68 -16.16
N LEU A 30 -18.09 -5.49 -16.30
CA LEU A 30 -18.91 -4.88 -15.26
C LEU A 30 -19.25 -5.87 -14.12
N TYR A 31 -19.27 -7.17 -14.39
CA TYR A 31 -19.64 -8.20 -13.42
C TYR A 31 -18.85 -8.16 -12.10
N PRO A 32 -17.50 -8.10 -12.08
CA PRO A 32 -16.76 -8.00 -10.82
C PRO A 32 -17.17 -6.79 -9.98
N ARG A 33 -17.47 -5.66 -10.63
CA ARG A 33 -17.97 -4.47 -9.95
C ARG A 33 -19.34 -4.72 -9.30
N LEU A 34 -20.29 -5.29 -10.05
CA LEU A 34 -21.63 -5.60 -9.53
C LEU A 34 -21.57 -6.58 -8.36
N TYR A 35 -20.67 -7.56 -8.43
CA TYR A 35 -20.43 -8.54 -7.37
C TYR A 35 -19.94 -7.86 -6.09
N THR A 36 -18.92 -6.99 -6.19
CA THR A 36 -18.41 -6.24 -5.04
C THR A 36 -19.47 -5.30 -4.46
N ASP A 37 -20.20 -4.56 -5.30
CA ASP A 37 -21.24 -3.64 -4.86
C ASP A 37 -22.39 -4.35 -4.13
N ALA A 38 -22.79 -5.54 -4.60
CA ALA A 38 -23.84 -6.32 -3.96
C ALA A 38 -23.45 -6.69 -2.51
N TYR A 39 -22.21 -7.17 -2.31
CA TYR A 39 -21.70 -7.49 -0.98
C TYR A 39 -21.49 -6.25 -0.11
N TYR A 40 -20.99 -5.17 -0.70
CA TYR A 40 -20.77 -3.93 0.04
C TYR A 40 -22.10 -3.35 0.55
N ARG A 41 -23.14 -3.33 -0.30
CA ARG A 41 -24.49 -2.89 0.07
C ARG A 41 -25.10 -3.79 1.14
N PHE A 42 -25.05 -5.11 0.96
CA PHE A 42 -25.52 -6.09 1.95
C PHE A 42 -24.87 -5.89 3.32
N ALA A 43 -23.55 -5.66 3.34
CA ALA A 43 -22.79 -5.48 4.56
C ALA A 43 -23.10 -4.13 5.24
N THR A 44 -23.21 -3.06 4.47
CA THR A 44 -23.46 -1.69 4.97
C THR A 44 -24.88 -1.48 5.46
N GLU A 45 -25.88 -2.16 4.88
CA GLU A 45 -27.25 -2.20 5.40
C GLU A 45 -27.34 -2.75 6.83
N ARG A 46 -26.37 -3.59 7.25
CA ARG A 46 -26.32 -4.19 8.59
C ARG A 46 -25.36 -3.48 9.53
N ARG A 47 -24.28 -2.95 8.98
CA ARG A 47 -23.12 -2.40 9.68
C ARG A 47 -22.55 -1.25 8.84
N PRO A 48 -22.88 0.03 9.12
CA PRO A 48 -22.40 1.16 8.32
C PRO A 48 -20.87 1.23 8.20
N GLU A 49 -20.15 0.69 9.18
CA GLU A 49 -18.69 0.59 9.22
C GLU A 49 -18.11 -0.60 8.44
N ALA A 50 -18.94 -1.33 7.68
CA ALA A 50 -18.50 -2.51 6.95
C ALA A 50 -17.51 -2.19 5.82
N LEU A 51 -16.66 -3.16 5.50
CA LEU A 51 -15.63 -3.02 4.47
C LEU A 51 -15.61 -4.24 3.55
N THR A 52 -15.41 -4.00 2.26
CA THR A 52 -15.06 -5.03 1.28
C THR A 52 -13.62 -4.86 0.81
N PHE A 53 -12.92 -5.97 0.61
CA PHE A 53 -11.56 -6.00 0.07
C PHE A 53 -11.58 -6.80 -1.24
N SER A 54 -11.37 -6.16 -2.40
CA SER A 54 -11.60 -6.75 -3.74
C SER A 54 -10.39 -6.61 -4.68
N ARG A 55 -10.09 -7.59 -5.53
CA ARG A 55 -9.01 -7.46 -6.55
C ARG A 55 -9.52 -7.12 -7.94
N ALA A 56 -10.73 -7.55 -8.25
CA ALA A 56 -11.31 -7.41 -9.58
C ALA A 56 -12.27 -6.22 -9.59
N GLY A 57 -12.32 -5.53 -10.72
CA GLY A 57 -13.14 -4.35 -10.88
C GLY A 57 -13.12 -3.82 -12.31
N PHE A 58 -13.88 -2.74 -12.52
CA PHE A 58 -13.92 -1.96 -13.75
C PHE A 58 -14.31 -0.51 -13.42
N ALA A 59 -14.71 0.28 -14.40
CA ALA A 59 -15.15 1.65 -14.20
C ALA A 59 -16.16 1.76 -13.04
N GLY A 60 -15.86 2.66 -12.10
CA GLY A 60 -16.64 2.92 -10.90
C GLY A 60 -16.26 2.08 -9.66
N SER A 61 -15.36 1.10 -9.77
CA SER A 61 -14.93 0.28 -8.62
C SER A 61 -14.40 1.08 -7.44
N GLN A 62 -14.02 2.34 -7.60
CA GLN A 62 -13.66 3.23 -6.51
C GLN A 62 -14.76 3.46 -5.45
N THR A 63 -16.02 3.11 -5.72
CA THR A 63 -17.08 3.17 -4.69
C THR A 63 -16.97 2.04 -3.66
N ALA A 64 -16.18 1.01 -3.95
CA ALA A 64 -15.87 -0.05 -2.99
C ALA A 64 -14.64 0.36 -2.17
N PRO A 65 -14.66 0.17 -0.84
CA PRO A 65 -13.73 0.83 0.08
C PRO A 65 -12.29 0.35 0.01
N ALA A 66 -11.97 -0.81 -0.58
CA ALA A 66 -10.59 -1.30 -0.59
C ALA A 66 -10.29 -2.30 -1.69
N HIS A 67 -9.11 -2.15 -2.29
CA HIS A 67 -8.61 -3.00 -3.36
C HIS A 67 -7.21 -3.54 -3.10
N TRP A 68 -6.89 -4.70 -3.68
CA TRP A 68 -5.51 -5.21 -3.67
C TRP A 68 -5.01 -5.66 -5.04
N ALA A 69 -3.68 -5.71 -5.18
CA ALA A 69 -2.99 -6.00 -6.43
C ALA A 69 -3.29 -7.37 -7.06
N GLY A 70 -3.81 -8.33 -6.29
CA GLY A 70 -3.98 -9.72 -6.72
C GLY A 70 -2.87 -10.63 -6.21
N ASP A 71 -2.64 -11.71 -6.95
CA ASP A 71 -1.83 -12.85 -6.52
C ASP A 71 -0.45 -12.73 -7.18
N GLU A 72 0.60 -12.62 -6.36
CA GLU A 72 1.97 -12.39 -6.84
C GLU A 72 2.99 -13.25 -6.08
N ASN A 73 4.11 -13.57 -6.75
CA ASN A 73 5.22 -14.31 -6.18
C ASN A 73 6.08 -13.43 -5.25
N SER A 74 6.81 -14.05 -4.34
CA SER A 74 7.78 -13.37 -3.48
C SER A 74 9.10 -13.02 -4.19
N THR A 75 9.06 -12.06 -5.13
CA THR A 75 10.23 -11.59 -5.87
C THR A 75 10.34 -10.06 -5.90
N TRP A 76 11.55 -9.55 -6.15
CA TRP A 76 11.77 -8.11 -6.38
C TRP A 76 11.04 -7.58 -7.61
N GLU A 77 10.85 -8.41 -8.62
CA GLU A 77 10.06 -8.07 -9.81
C GLU A 77 8.59 -7.87 -9.46
N ALA A 78 7.99 -8.83 -8.74
CA ALA A 78 6.61 -8.71 -8.25
C ALA A 78 6.43 -7.50 -7.31
N PHE A 79 7.45 -7.15 -6.51
CA PHE A 79 7.44 -5.94 -5.70
C PHE A 79 7.35 -4.67 -6.57
N ARG A 80 8.16 -4.58 -7.63
CA ARG A 80 8.10 -3.47 -8.60
C ARG A 80 6.76 -3.42 -9.33
N HIS A 81 6.25 -4.56 -9.79
CA HIS A 81 4.94 -4.66 -10.44
C HIS A 81 3.81 -4.23 -9.51
N SER A 82 3.88 -4.59 -8.22
CA SER A 82 2.89 -4.18 -7.22
C SER A 82 2.86 -2.67 -7.06
N ILE A 83 4.02 -1.99 -7.01
CA ILE A 83 4.08 -0.53 -6.98
C ILE A 83 3.40 0.05 -8.23
N LEU A 84 3.77 -0.41 -9.43
CA LEU A 84 3.19 0.08 -10.68
C LEU A 84 1.68 -0.18 -10.77
N ALA A 85 1.20 -1.31 -10.24
CA ALA A 85 -0.23 -1.62 -10.13
C ALA A 85 -0.95 -0.62 -9.21
N GLY A 86 -0.36 -0.28 -8.06
CA GLY A 86 -0.91 0.74 -7.17
C GLY A 86 -0.97 2.12 -7.82
N LEU A 87 0.10 2.54 -8.51
CA LEU A 87 0.16 3.85 -9.16
C LEU A 87 -0.83 3.97 -10.32
N SER A 88 -0.93 2.95 -11.16
CA SER A 88 -1.92 2.90 -12.25
C SER A 88 -3.37 2.82 -11.72
N ALA A 89 -3.61 2.07 -10.64
CA ALA A 89 -4.90 2.04 -9.97
C ALA A 89 -5.28 3.41 -9.39
N GLY A 90 -4.32 4.12 -8.77
CA GLY A 90 -4.51 5.48 -8.27
C GLY A 90 -4.90 6.46 -9.38
N ILE A 91 -4.18 6.46 -10.51
CA ILE A 91 -4.54 7.27 -11.70
C ILE A 91 -5.96 6.91 -12.20
N SER A 92 -6.36 5.64 -12.08
CA SER A 92 -7.67 5.15 -12.47
C SER A 92 -8.78 5.43 -11.44
N GLY A 93 -8.49 6.17 -10.36
CA GLY A 93 -9.46 6.60 -9.35
C GLY A 93 -9.61 5.66 -8.15
N ILE A 94 -8.82 4.58 -8.05
CA ILE A 94 -8.85 3.71 -6.87
C ILE A 94 -8.14 4.41 -5.71
N LEU A 95 -8.92 4.80 -4.70
CA LEU A 95 -8.43 5.63 -3.58
C LEU A 95 -7.62 4.82 -2.57
N PHE A 96 -8.11 3.62 -2.25
CA PHE A 96 -7.59 2.78 -1.17
C PHE A 96 -7.11 1.44 -1.73
N TRP A 97 -5.81 1.37 -1.95
CA TRP A 97 -5.14 0.22 -2.53
C TRP A 97 -4.11 -0.36 -1.55
N GLY A 98 -3.96 -1.68 -1.57
CA GLY A 98 -2.90 -2.41 -0.91
C GLY A 98 -2.38 -3.56 -1.76
N TRP A 99 -1.47 -4.33 -1.19
CA TRP A 99 -0.87 -5.49 -1.84
C TRP A 99 -0.46 -6.50 -0.78
N ASP A 100 -0.15 -7.72 -1.21
CA ASP A 100 0.33 -8.77 -0.32
C ASP A 100 1.84 -8.56 -0.10
N LEU A 101 2.21 -7.89 0.99
CA LEU A 101 3.61 -7.47 1.21
C LEU A 101 4.57 -8.66 1.17
N GLY A 102 5.67 -8.51 0.44
CA GLY A 102 6.67 -9.55 0.23
C GLY A 102 6.22 -10.68 -0.71
N GLY A 103 5.05 -10.57 -1.35
CA GLY A 103 4.46 -11.60 -2.21
C GLY A 103 3.80 -12.73 -1.41
N PHE A 104 2.72 -13.29 -1.96
CA PHE A 104 1.87 -14.26 -1.25
C PHE A 104 2.18 -15.72 -1.62
N SER A 105 2.71 -15.96 -2.83
CA SER A 105 2.98 -17.29 -3.41
C SER A 105 4.47 -17.49 -3.69
N GLY A 106 4.82 -18.71 -4.10
CA GLY A 106 6.17 -19.16 -4.34
C GLY A 106 6.96 -19.38 -3.03
N PRO A 107 8.29 -19.52 -3.14
CA PRO A 107 9.18 -19.59 -1.99
C PRO A 107 8.98 -18.41 -1.04
N LEU A 108 9.39 -18.57 0.22
CA LEU A 108 9.38 -17.47 1.18
C LEU A 108 10.26 -16.32 0.66
N PRO A 109 9.89 -15.04 0.86
CA PRO A 109 10.77 -13.93 0.50
C PRO A 109 12.08 -14.03 1.28
N SER A 110 13.18 -13.53 0.69
CA SER A 110 14.40 -13.28 1.45
C SER A 110 14.11 -12.27 2.57
N ALA A 111 14.91 -12.30 3.65
CA ALA A 111 14.77 -11.35 4.74
C ALA A 111 14.82 -9.91 4.21
N GLU A 112 15.78 -9.59 3.34
CA GLU A 112 15.88 -8.26 2.73
C GLU A 112 14.61 -7.83 1.98
N LEU A 113 14.08 -8.70 1.10
CA LEU A 113 12.85 -8.39 0.37
C LEU A 113 11.69 -8.14 1.34
N TYR A 114 11.56 -8.95 2.38
CA TYR A 114 10.51 -8.79 3.39
C TYR A 114 10.64 -7.47 4.15
N LEU A 115 11.85 -7.06 4.54
CA LEU A 115 12.10 -5.79 5.22
C LEU A 115 11.78 -4.61 4.30
N ARG A 116 12.27 -4.60 3.05
CA ARG A 116 11.97 -3.52 2.09
C ARG A 116 10.48 -3.43 1.75
N ALA A 117 9.83 -4.57 1.55
CA ALA A 117 8.39 -4.65 1.33
C ALA A 117 7.59 -4.14 2.53
N THR A 118 8.00 -4.48 3.75
CA THR A 118 7.37 -4.00 4.99
C THR A 118 7.47 -2.48 5.12
N ALA A 119 8.66 -1.93 4.84
CA ALA A 119 8.88 -0.48 4.88
C ALA A 119 7.97 0.25 3.89
N MET A 120 7.91 -0.21 2.63
CA MET A 120 7.03 0.36 1.63
C MET A 120 5.54 0.20 2.01
N ALA A 121 5.13 -0.97 2.51
CA ALA A 121 3.73 -1.24 2.87
C ALA A 121 3.23 -0.36 4.03
N ALA A 122 4.12 0.03 4.96
CA ALA A 122 3.80 1.01 6.00
C ALA A 122 3.41 2.38 5.41
N PHE A 123 3.94 2.71 4.24
CA PHE A 123 3.66 3.92 3.45
C PHE A 123 2.74 3.65 2.24
N CYS A 124 1.80 2.70 2.37
CA CYS A 124 0.69 2.49 1.43
C CYS A 124 -0.66 2.89 2.05
N PRO A 125 -1.71 3.13 1.23
CA PRO A 125 -3.06 3.34 1.77
C PRO A 125 -3.51 2.18 2.66
N ILE A 126 -3.26 0.94 2.22
CA ILE A 126 -3.54 -0.28 2.99
C ILE A 126 -2.26 -1.11 3.15
N MET A 127 -1.94 -1.46 4.40
CA MET A 127 -0.85 -2.37 4.77
C MET A 127 -1.44 -3.74 5.11
N GLN A 128 -1.00 -4.80 4.41
CA GLN A 128 -1.50 -6.16 4.59
C GLN A 128 -0.41 -7.18 4.22
N TYR A 129 -0.34 -8.29 4.96
CA TYR A 129 0.38 -9.49 4.54
C TYR A 129 -0.61 -10.63 4.27
N HIS A 130 -0.25 -11.53 3.35
CA HIS A 130 -1.05 -12.70 3.00
C HIS A 130 -0.15 -13.87 2.57
N SER A 131 -0.72 -15.06 2.47
CA SER A 131 0.00 -16.25 2.03
C SER A 131 -0.97 -17.16 1.30
N GLU A 132 -0.50 -17.79 0.24
CA GLU A 132 -1.28 -18.76 -0.52
C GLU A 132 -1.71 -19.93 0.35
N TYR A 133 -2.78 -20.59 -0.07
CA TYR A 133 -3.20 -21.85 0.52
C TYR A 133 -2.09 -22.90 0.36
N GLN A 134 -1.67 -23.52 1.46
CA GLN A 134 -0.48 -24.36 1.46
C GLN A 134 -0.76 -25.85 1.68
N GLN A 135 -2.01 -26.31 1.65
CA GLN A 135 -2.37 -27.74 1.77
C GLN A 135 -1.60 -28.50 2.87
N TYR A 136 -1.51 -27.94 4.09
CA TYR A 136 -0.77 -28.54 5.22
C TYR A 136 0.74 -28.73 4.99
N ARG A 137 1.36 -27.96 4.09
CA ARG A 137 2.81 -27.94 3.87
C ARG A 137 3.56 -27.67 5.16
N GLU A 138 4.63 -28.45 5.37
CA GLU A 138 5.63 -28.21 6.42
C GLU A 138 7.03 -28.00 5.81
N PRO A 139 7.76 -26.93 6.17
CA PRO A 139 7.29 -25.82 7.00
C PRO A 139 6.25 -24.97 6.25
N ALA A 140 5.28 -24.44 7.00
CA ALA A 140 4.33 -23.46 6.46
C ALA A 140 5.05 -22.16 6.07
N LEU A 141 4.83 -21.67 4.85
CA LEU A 141 5.41 -20.43 4.33
C LEU A 141 4.54 -19.21 4.64
N TYR A 142 4.06 -19.06 5.87
CA TYR A 142 3.30 -17.87 6.24
C TYR A 142 4.17 -16.62 6.17
N ARG A 143 3.61 -15.51 5.66
CA ARG A 143 4.27 -14.20 5.59
C ARG A 143 4.15 -13.40 6.91
N THR A 144 3.80 -14.07 8.00
CA THR A 144 3.85 -13.45 9.33
C THR A 144 5.30 -13.19 9.72
N PRO A 145 5.60 -12.09 10.45
CA PRO A 145 6.98 -11.73 10.75
C PRO A 145 7.71 -12.79 11.58
N TRP A 146 7.01 -13.47 12.50
CA TRP A 146 7.60 -14.57 13.28
C TRP A 146 7.93 -15.81 12.45
N ASN A 147 7.12 -16.12 11.44
CA ASN A 147 7.41 -17.25 10.55
C ASN A 147 8.55 -16.92 9.59
N VAL A 148 8.55 -15.70 9.03
CA VAL A 148 9.64 -15.24 8.17
C VAL A 148 10.96 -15.23 8.94
N GLN A 149 10.99 -14.72 10.17
CA GLN A 149 12.17 -14.77 11.02
C GLN A 149 12.63 -16.22 11.27
N ALA A 150 11.72 -17.12 11.65
CA ALA A 150 12.06 -18.50 11.97
C ALA A 150 12.67 -19.25 10.78
N LEU A 151 12.13 -19.03 9.57
CA LEU A 151 12.57 -19.75 8.36
C LEU A 151 13.77 -19.11 7.67
N THR A 152 13.97 -17.79 7.80
CA THR A 152 15.14 -17.10 7.25
C THR A 152 16.33 -17.08 8.20
N GLY A 153 16.09 -17.27 9.51
CA GLY A 153 17.10 -17.10 10.55
C GLY A 153 17.49 -15.64 10.82
N ASP A 154 16.85 -14.67 10.18
CA ASP A 154 17.21 -13.25 10.32
C ASP A 154 16.46 -12.59 11.48
N HIS A 155 17.14 -12.49 12.63
CA HIS A 155 16.61 -11.90 13.86
C HIS A 155 16.24 -10.42 13.77
N ARG A 156 16.54 -9.74 12.66
CA ARG A 156 16.11 -8.35 12.43
C ARG A 156 14.63 -8.25 12.06
N VAL A 157 14.01 -9.32 11.56
CA VAL A 157 12.66 -9.32 10.99
C VAL A 157 11.58 -8.84 11.98
N ILE A 158 11.47 -9.45 13.17
CA ILE A 158 10.40 -9.07 14.12
C ILE A 158 10.61 -7.63 14.65
N PRO A 159 11.81 -7.22 15.12
CA PRO A 159 12.04 -5.84 15.58
C PRO A 159 11.71 -4.81 14.49
N PHE A 160 12.12 -5.09 13.26
CA PHE A 160 11.88 -4.23 12.11
C PHE A 160 10.40 -4.10 11.77
N PHE A 161 9.69 -5.23 11.65
CA PHE A 161 8.27 -5.23 11.34
C PHE A 161 7.48 -4.47 12.40
N ARG A 162 7.79 -4.68 13.68
CA ARG A 162 7.20 -3.94 14.80
C ARG A 162 7.48 -2.44 14.69
N HIS A 163 8.71 -2.03 14.38
CA HIS A 163 9.06 -0.62 14.20
C HIS A 163 8.19 0.03 13.11
N PHE A 164 8.06 -0.59 11.94
CA PHE A 164 7.27 -0.02 10.83
C PHE A 164 5.76 -0.03 11.07
N VAL A 165 5.23 -1.04 11.77
CA VAL A 165 3.82 -1.04 12.19
C VAL A 165 3.56 0.10 13.18
N ASN A 166 4.43 0.27 14.17
CA ASN A 166 4.32 1.37 15.13
C ASN A 166 4.48 2.74 14.43
N LEU A 167 5.41 2.86 13.48
CA LEU A 167 5.59 4.05 12.68
C LEU A 167 4.32 4.40 11.92
N ARG A 168 3.68 3.40 11.29
CA ARG A 168 2.38 3.58 10.64
C ARG A 168 1.30 4.02 11.63
N HIS A 169 1.31 3.50 12.87
CA HIS A 169 0.42 3.99 13.92
C HIS A 169 0.73 5.45 14.29
N ASN A 170 2.01 5.84 14.35
CA ASN A 170 2.39 7.23 14.58
C ASN A 170 1.88 8.15 13.47
N LEU A 171 1.90 7.70 12.22
CA LEU A 171 1.37 8.42 11.05
C LEU A 171 -0.16 8.33 10.89
N MET A 172 -0.87 7.55 11.72
CA MET A 172 -2.30 7.31 11.52
C MET A 172 -3.15 8.59 11.49
N PRO A 173 -2.89 9.64 12.31
CA PRO A 173 -3.61 10.91 12.18
C PRO A 173 -3.46 11.58 10.81
N TYR A 174 -2.27 11.55 10.21
CA TYR A 174 -2.04 12.02 8.84
C TYR A 174 -2.75 11.12 7.83
N LEU A 175 -2.54 9.80 7.89
CA LEU A 175 -3.15 8.85 6.96
C LEU A 175 -4.68 8.92 6.97
N TRP A 176 -5.28 9.11 8.14
CA TRP A 176 -6.73 9.27 8.29
C TRP A 176 -7.23 10.55 7.63
N ARG A 177 -6.54 11.68 7.83
CA ARG A 177 -6.89 12.95 7.17
C ARG A 177 -6.76 12.84 5.65
N GLU A 178 -5.70 12.21 5.16
CA GLU A 178 -5.51 12.01 3.73
C GLU A 178 -6.53 11.03 3.14
N ALA A 179 -6.98 10.04 3.92
CA ALA A 179 -8.07 9.16 3.50
C ALA A 179 -9.40 9.91 3.38
N GLN A 180 -9.72 10.79 4.34
CA GLN A 180 -10.89 11.66 4.29
C GLN A 180 -10.83 12.63 3.09
N PHE A 181 -9.68 13.27 2.88
CA PHE A 181 -9.45 14.14 1.73
C PHE A 181 -9.63 13.38 0.40
N SER A 182 -9.09 12.16 0.31
CA SER A 182 -9.20 11.32 -0.88
C SER A 182 -10.66 10.96 -1.18
N ALA A 183 -11.42 10.58 -0.15
CA ALA A 183 -12.84 10.27 -0.28
C ALA A 183 -13.69 11.48 -0.71
N GLN A 184 -13.33 12.69 -0.29
CA GLN A 184 -14.05 13.92 -0.63
C GLN A 184 -13.69 14.48 -2.00
N SER A 185 -12.41 14.41 -2.37
CA SER A 185 -11.87 15.03 -3.59
C SER A 185 -11.79 14.09 -4.79
N GLY A 186 -11.80 12.77 -4.55
CA GLY A 186 -11.50 11.76 -5.56
C GLY A 186 -10.00 11.65 -5.91
N GLN A 187 -9.13 12.43 -5.27
CA GLN A 187 -7.68 12.29 -5.45
C GLN A 187 -7.21 11.01 -4.72
N PRO A 188 -6.41 10.12 -5.35
CA PRO A 188 -5.96 8.91 -4.69
C PRO A 188 -4.94 9.20 -3.58
N MET A 189 -4.96 8.39 -2.51
CA MET A 189 -3.96 8.46 -1.45
C MET A 189 -2.57 8.09 -1.97
N LEU A 190 -2.48 7.09 -2.85
CA LEU A 190 -1.24 6.71 -3.52
C LEU A 190 -1.21 7.39 -4.89
N ARG A 191 -0.40 8.44 -5.05
CA ARG A 191 -0.40 9.28 -6.25
C ARG A 191 0.92 9.21 -6.99
N THR A 192 0.84 8.95 -8.28
CA THR A 192 1.98 8.87 -9.20
C THR A 192 2.76 10.17 -9.24
N LEU A 193 4.09 10.06 -9.10
CA LEU A 193 5.01 11.10 -9.56
C LEU A 193 5.13 10.96 -11.08
N PHE A 194 4.65 11.94 -11.85
CA PHE A 194 4.71 11.92 -13.31
C PHE A 194 6.14 12.20 -13.86
N ARG A 195 7.13 11.43 -13.40
CA ARG A 195 8.51 11.37 -13.92
C ARG A 195 8.99 9.90 -14.06
N PRO A 196 8.22 9.02 -14.73
CA PRO A 196 8.48 7.57 -14.72
C PRO A 196 9.82 7.16 -15.34
N GLN A 197 10.44 8.03 -16.15
CA GLN A 197 11.75 7.81 -16.77
C GLN A 197 12.89 7.90 -15.76
N VAL A 198 12.69 8.64 -14.66
CA VAL A 198 13.71 8.91 -13.64
C VAL A 198 13.40 8.16 -12.35
N ALA A 199 12.11 8.09 -11.98
CA ALA A 199 11.67 7.56 -10.70
C ALA A 199 10.35 6.78 -10.82
N PRO A 200 10.34 5.64 -11.52
CA PRO A 200 9.11 4.88 -11.82
C PRO A 200 8.39 4.34 -10.58
N TYR A 201 9.13 4.17 -9.47
CA TYR A 201 8.61 3.56 -8.24
C TYR A 201 8.37 4.58 -7.11
N GLN A 202 8.67 5.86 -7.35
CA GLN A 202 8.39 6.92 -6.39
C GLN A 202 6.95 7.40 -6.49
N TYR A 203 6.40 7.79 -5.35
CA TYR A 203 5.02 8.22 -5.29
C TYR A 203 4.77 9.17 -4.12
N PHE A 204 3.68 9.93 -4.23
CA PHE A 204 3.16 10.63 -3.08
C PHE A 204 2.23 9.73 -2.28
N LEU A 205 2.35 9.80 -0.95
CA LEU A 205 1.36 9.30 -0.01
C LEU A 205 0.63 10.48 0.62
N GLY A 206 -0.61 10.68 0.17
CA GLY A 206 -1.34 11.91 0.43
C GLY A 206 -0.75 13.10 -0.31
N ARG A 207 -0.91 14.29 0.27
CA ARG A 207 -0.49 15.55 -0.35
C ARG A 207 0.99 15.90 -0.11
N ASP A 208 1.57 15.42 0.98
CA ASP A 208 2.81 15.99 1.52
C ASP A 208 4.00 15.04 1.60
N LEU A 209 3.79 13.73 1.61
CA LEU A 209 4.88 12.74 1.69
C LEU A 209 5.26 12.23 0.30
N LEU A 210 6.53 12.35 -0.07
CA LEU A 210 7.13 11.72 -1.25
C LEU A 210 7.96 10.51 -0.79
N VAL A 211 7.52 9.31 -1.15
CA VAL A 211 8.10 8.04 -0.73
C VAL A 211 8.97 7.48 -1.85
N CYS A 212 10.17 7.00 -1.50
CA CYS A 212 11.12 6.43 -2.45
C CYS A 212 11.50 4.99 -2.04
N PRO A 213 10.69 3.98 -2.38
CA PRO A 213 10.97 2.59 -2.03
C PRO A 213 12.26 2.08 -2.68
N VAL A 214 13.05 1.33 -1.91
CA VAL A 214 14.21 0.59 -2.42
C VAL A 214 13.74 -0.74 -2.97
N VAL A 215 13.81 -0.90 -4.29
CA VAL A 215 13.19 -2.03 -5.01
C VAL A 215 14.20 -2.96 -5.70
N GLU A 216 15.45 -2.86 -5.29
CA GLU A 216 16.56 -3.70 -5.75
C GLU A 216 17.32 -4.28 -4.54
N PRO A 217 17.81 -5.53 -4.64
CA PRO A 217 18.57 -6.17 -3.55
C PRO A 217 19.95 -5.55 -3.35
N GLY A 218 20.46 -5.62 -2.12
CA GLY A 218 21.82 -5.24 -1.75
C GLY A 218 22.11 -3.74 -1.83
N ARG A 219 21.09 -2.88 -1.85
CA ARG A 219 21.26 -1.44 -1.99
C ARG A 219 21.45 -0.76 -0.65
N GLU A 220 22.58 -0.08 -0.48
CA GLU A 220 22.86 0.77 0.69
C GLU A 220 22.56 2.25 0.44
N THR A 221 22.44 2.64 -0.83
CA THR A 221 22.05 3.98 -1.26
C THR A 221 20.98 3.91 -2.35
N TRP A 222 20.14 4.93 -2.41
CA TRP A 222 19.02 4.97 -3.34
C TRP A 222 18.83 6.37 -3.96
N PRO A 223 18.70 6.48 -5.30
CA PRO A 223 18.42 7.74 -5.96
C PRO A 223 16.94 8.13 -5.76
N CYS A 224 16.72 9.39 -5.41
CA CYS A 224 15.40 9.96 -5.15
C CYS A 224 15.21 11.23 -5.99
N ALA A 225 14.29 11.20 -6.97
CA ALA A 225 13.94 12.36 -7.77
C ALA A 225 12.98 13.28 -6.99
N LEU A 226 13.42 14.51 -6.72
CA LEU A 226 12.62 15.54 -6.07
C LEU A 226 11.94 16.40 -7.15
N PRO A 227 10.61 16.55 -7.14
CA PRO A 227 9.93 17.48 -8.03
C PRO A 227 10.20 18.94 -7.61
N PRO A 228 9.90 19.95 -8.45
CA PRO A 228 10.06 21.35 -8.09
C PRO A 228 9.41 21.72 -6.76
N GLY A 229 10.08 22.56 -5.98
CA GLY A 229 9.70 22.95 -4.62
C GLY A 229 10.81 22.67 -3.60
N GLU A 230 10.52 22.83 -2.32
CA GLU A 230 11.46 22.52 -1.23
C GLU A 230 10.99 21.28 -0.48
N TRP A 231 11.94 20.41 -0.12
CA TRP A 231 11.69 19.11 0.49
C TRP A 231 12.58 18.92 1.71
N ALA A 232 12.05 18.33 2.77
CA ALA A 232 12.81 17.92 3.94
C ALA A 232 12.82 16.40 4.06
N ASP A 233 13.97 15.79 4.34
CA ASP A 233 14.03 14.37 4.71
C ASP A 233 13.26 14.14 6.02
N LEU A 234 12.32 13.19 6.03
CA LEU A 234 11.41 12.93 7.17
C LEU A 234 12.17 12.56 8.45
N TRP A 235 13.35 11.95 8.31
CA TRP A 235 14.10 11.35 9.41
C TRP A 235 15.05 12.34 10.05
N THR A 236 15.75 13.13 9.23
CA THR A 236 16.83 14.04 9.65
C THR A 236 16.39 15.50 9.67
N GLY A 237 15.30 15.86 8.98
CA GLY A 237 14.89 17.24 8.76
C GLY A 237 15.79 18.00 7.77
N THR A 238 16.80 17.35 7.18
CA THR A 238 17.70 17.96 6.19
C THR A 238 16.89 18.45 4.99
N ARG A 239 17.10 19.71 4.60
CA ARG A 239 16.39 20.34 3.48
C ARG A 239 17.12 20.16 2.16
N TYR A 240 16.34 20.00 1.09
CA TYR A 240 16.78 19.83 -0.27
C TYR A 240 15.90 20.66 -1.19
N SER A 241 16.53 21.39 -2.12
CA SER A 241 15.81 21.98 -3.23
C SER A 241 15.31 20.91 -4.20
N GLY A 242 14.21 21.17 -4.86
CA GLY A 242 13.58 20.27 -5.81
C GLY A 242 14.21 20.29 -7.19
N ASP A 243 13.53 19.63 -8.12
CA ASP A 243 13.92 19.44 -9.52
C ASP A 243 15.32 18.84 -9.73
N GLN A 244 15.70 17.91 -8.85
CA GLN A 244 16.97 17.21 -8.90
C GLN A 244 16.81 15.76 -8.45
N VAL A 245 17.84 14.95 -8.65
CA VAL A 245 17.95 13.61 -8.09
C VAL A 245 18.99 13.63 -6.99
N VAL A 246 18.59 13.25 -5.78
CA VAL A 246 19.48 13.14 -4.62
C VAL A 246 19.72 11.68 -4.28
N THR A 247 20.97 11.30 -4.00
CA THR A 247 21.30 9.94 -3.57
C THR A 247 21.35 9.92 -2.04
N LEU A 248 20.44 9.19 -1.42
CA LEU A 248 20.38 9.06 0.04
C LEU A 248 20.90 7.71 0.51
N ALA A 249 21.40 7.70 1.74
CA ALA A 249 21.59 6.46 2.48
C ALA A 249 20.24 5.76 2.63
N ALA A 250 20.20 4.49 2.26
CA ALA A 250 19.04 3.65 2.38
C ALA A 250 19.38 2.38 3.18
N PRO A 251 19.83 2.50 4.44
CA PRO A 251 20.01 1.33 5.30
C PRO A 251 18.69 0.58 5.46
N LEU A 252 18.76 -0.68 5.89
CA LEU A 252 17.55 -1.51 5.98
C LEU A 252 16.53 -0.91 6.94
N ASP A 253 16.97 -0.28 8.04
CA ASP A 253 16.18 0.33 9.11
C ASP A 253 15.28 1.51 8.71
N ARG A 254 15.42 2.04 7.49
CA ARG A 254 14.62 3.17 7.00
C ARG A 254 14.30 3.07 5.51
N ILE A 255 13.26 3.80 5.11
CA ILE A 255 12.90 4.05 3.70
C ILE A 255 13.06 5.54 3.43
N PRO A 256 13.69 5.99 2.33
CA PRO A 256 13.76 7.41 2.04
C PRO A 256 12.35 8.01 1.84
N VAL A 257 12.04 9.04 2.63
CA VAL A 257 10.76 9.76 2.58
C VAL A 257 11.04 11.24 2.76
N PHE A 258 10.48 12.04 1.86
CA PHE A 258 10.56 13.49 1.93
C PHE A 258 9.20 14.07 2.26
N VAL A 259 9.23 15.18 3.01
CA VAL A 259 8.07 15.99 3.34
C VAL A 259 8.17 17.30 2.59
N ARG A 260 7.08 17.75 1.97
CA ARG A 260 7.02 19.07 1.36
C ARG A 260 7.30 20.15 2.42
N ALA A 261 8.16 21.12 2.13
CA ALA A 261 8.43 22.21 3.06
C ALA A 261 7.14 22.99 3.39
N GLY A 262 6.97 23.36 4.66
CA GLY A 262 5.78 24.01 5.17
C GLY A 262 4.57 23.08 5.39
N ALA A 263 4.68 21.79 5.06
CA ALA A 263 3.62 20.83 5.35
C ALA A 263 3.48 20.60 6.86
N GLN A 264 2.23 20.42 7.28
CA GLN A 264 1.88 20.06 8.64
C GLN A 264 1.50 18.59 8.71
N ILE A 265 2.34 17.78 9.35
CA ILE A 265 2.13 16.34 9.47
C ILE A 265 1.61 16.02 10.87
N PRO A 266 0.29 15.84 11.06
CA PRO A 266 -0.29 15.41 12.32
C PRO A 266 0.11 13.97 12.61
N VAL A 267 0.61 13.74 13.82
CA VAL A 267 1.15 12.44 14.26
C VAL A 267 0.70 12.12 15.67
N ALA A 268 0.65 10.83 15.99
CA ALA A 268 0.54 10.32 17.34
C ALA A 268 1.91 9.76 17.75
N MET A 269 2.75 10.58 18.37
CA MET A 269 4.10 10.17 18.78
C MET A 269 4.38 10.55 20.23
N ARG A 270 5.34 9.85 20.84
CA ARG A 270 5.93 10.23 22.13
C ARG A 270 7.21 11.02 21.85
N GLN A 271 8.31 10.33 21.55
CA GLN A 271 9.60 10.96 21.29
C GLN A 271 10.16 10.58 19.91
N GLU A 272 10.11 9.31 19.55
CA GLU A 272 10.74 8.78 18.33
C GLU A 272 9.73 8.04 17.43
N TRP A 273 10.07 7.94 16.14
CA TRP A 273 9.31 7.13 15.19
C TRP A 273 9.42 5.64 15.55
N GLY A 274 8.32 4.91 15.44
CA GLY A 274 8.28 3.47 15.71
C GLY A 274 8.09 3.12 17.20
N GLU A 275 7.92 4.12 18.06
CA GLU A 275 7.43 3.88 19.42
C GLU A 275 5.95 3.51 19.41
N ALA A 276 5.58 2.53 20.23
CA ALA A 276 4.21 2.05 20.32
C ALA A 276 3.29 3.14 20.91
N VAL A 277 2.25 3.47 20.14
CA VAL A 277 1.15 4.36 20.55
C VAL A 277 -0.18 3.66 20.31
N PRO A 278 -1.26 4.03 21.03
CA PRO A 278 -2.60 3.61 20.67
C PRO A 278 -2.93 4.02 19.23
N LEU A 279 -3.58 3.13 18.48
CA LEU A 279 -4.08 3.46 17.15
C LEU A 279 -5.12 4.58 17.27
N SER A 280 -4.86 5.73 16.66
CA SER A 280 -5.71 6.92 16.79
C SER A 280 -5.66 7.78 15.53
N ALA A 281 -6.80 8.35 15.16
CA ALA A 281 -6.90 9.41 14.16
C ALA A 281 -6.61 10.81 14.74
N THR A 282 -6.57 10.93 16.08
CA THR A 282 -6.32 12.19 16.77
C THR A 282 -4.81 12.38 16.98
N PRO A 283 -4.22 13.48 16.50
CA PRO A 283 -2.80 13.74 16.70
C PRO A 283 -2.50 14.13 18.14
N THR A 284 -1.33 13.71 18.63
CA THR A 284 -0.71 14.25 19.85
C THR A 284 0.26 15.39 19.54
N ARG A 285 0.73 15.47 18.30
CA ARG A 285 1.67 16.49 17.82
C ARG A 285 1.43 16.78 16.34
N VAL A 286 1.84 17.97 15.90
CA VAL A 286 1.94 18.33 14.48
C VAL A 286 3.40 18.65 14.19
N LEU A 287 4.01 17.90 13.27
CA LEU A 287 5.36 18.18 12.78
C LEU A 287 5.29 19.21 11.66
N THR A 288 6.22 20.15 11.65
CA THR A 288 6.38 21.17 10.61
C THR A 288 7.82 21.10 10.11
N PHE A 289 8.00 21.13 8.79
CA PHE A 289 9.28 20.94 8.11
C PHE A 289 9.71 22.18 7.32
#